data_AF-A0A431LMW4-F1
#
_entry.id   AF-A0A431LMW4-F1
#
_cell.length_a   1.000
_cell.length_b   1.000
_cell.length_c   1.000
_cell.angle_alpha   90.00
_cell.angle_beta   90.00
_cell.angle_gamma   90.00
#
_symmetry.space_group_name_H-M   'P 1'
#
loop_
_entity.id
_entity.type
_entity.pdbx_description
1 polymer ?
#
loop_
_entity_poly.entity_id
_entity_poly.type
_entity_poly.pdbx_seq_one_letter_code
_entity_poly.pdbx_strand_id
1 'polypeptide(L)'
;MARVVSPRAPVSAGAAHWSDALLAWRDRLLASRAFRRWAQGSVLTRWIARRRAAQVFDLVAGFVYSQVLLACVQLRAFDLLLSDGPQTAAALAQRWQLPLAATERLLRAAVALRLLQARPNDRFGLGPLGAPLAGDAGLAAMVSHHAALYRDLADPLGLLKGDTAAGGLAAYWPYAGTQTPDDLPADRVAAYSQLMAASQPLVAEQVLQAYPLIRHRRLLDVGGGIGEFACRAARSAPGLQVQVFDLPGVVGEATRRFEREGLSARCEAVGGDFFRDALPAGADLVTLLRVVHDHDDARVLHLLRAVRQALAPGGCLLLAEPLADTPGAERMGHAYFGFYLLAMGRGEPRSEARLREMLAEAGFAQVRRLATTLPLQASALLAETPG
;
A
#
# COMPACT_ATOMS: atom_id res chain seq x y z
N MET A 1 -4.30 -40.29 -10.91
CA MET A 1 -3.35 -40.72 -11.97
C MET A 1 -2.71 -39.48 -12.57
N ALA A 2 -1.48 -39.16 -12.15
CA ALA A 2 -0.76 -37.98 -12.61
C ALA A 2 -0.25 -38.20 -14.03
N ARG A 3 -0.68 -37.37 -14.99
CA ARG A 3 -0.12 -37.34 -16.34
C ARG A 3 1.32 -36.84 -16.26
N VAL A 4 2.26 -37.71 -16.63
CA VAL A 4 3.66 -37.37 -16.89
C VAL A 4 3.67 -36.30 -17.99
N VAL A 5 4.10 -35.08 -17.64
CA VAL A 5 4.32 -34.00 -18.60
C VAL A 5 5.61 -34.36 -19.36
N SER A 6 5.46 -34.76 -20.62
CA SER A 6 6.59 -34.93 -21.55
C SER A 6 7.39 -33.62 -21.66
N PRO A 7 8.73 -33.67 -21.78
CA PRO A 7 9.54 -32.46 -21.89
C PRO A 7 9.19 -31.73 -23.18
N ARG A 8 8.65 -30.50 -23.06
CA ARG A 8 8.46 -29.59 -24.20
C ARG A 8 9.84 -29.23 -24.76
N ALA A 9 9.95 -29.26 -26.09
CA ALA A 9 11.12 -28.77 -26.82
C ALA A 9 11.45 -27.31 -26.40
N PRO A 10 12.74 -26.94 -26.33
CA PRO A 10 13.14 -25.59 -25.93
C PRO A 10 12.56 -24.57 -26.92
N VAL A 11 11.75 -23.66 -26.39
CA VAL A 11 11.35 -22.43 -27.08
C VAL A 11 12.62 -21.70 -27.46
N SER A 12 12.76 -21.29 -28.72
CA SER A 12 13.93 -20.60 -29.26
C SER A 12 14.20 -19.33 -28.44
N ALA A 13 15.18 -19.40 -27.53
CA ALA A 13 15.68 -18.25 -26.81
C ALA A 13 16.34 -17.31 -27.81
N GLY A 14 15.87 -16.06 -27.89
CA GLY A 14 16.64 -14.98 -28.51
C GLY A 14 18.06 -14.95 -27.92
N ALA A 15 19.04 -14.52 -28.72
CA ALA A 15 20.46 -14.61 -28.38
C ALA A 15 20.72 -14.23 -26.91
N ALA A 16 21.13 -15.23 -26.11
CA ALA A 16 21.36 -15.05 -24.67
C ALA A 16 22.43 -13.98 -24.48
N HIS A 17 22.11 -12.94 -23.71
CA HIS A 17 23.07 -11.89 -23.40
C HIS A 17 24.20 -12.50 -22.55
N TRP A 18 25.44 -12.05 -22.69
CA TRP A 18 26.59 -12.63 -21.97
C TRP A 18 26.41 -12.61 -20.44
N SER A 19 25.63 -11.66 -19.93
CA SER A 19 25.24 -11.60 -18.51
C SER A 19 24.44 -12.82 -18.08
N ASP A 20 23.61 -13.39 -18.96
CA ASP A 20 22.76 -14.54 -18.63
C ASP A 20 23.60 -15.80 -18.44
N ALA A 21 24.64 -15.97 -19.26
CA ALA A 21 25.60 -17.06 -19.11
C ALA A 21 26.37 -16.95 -17.77
N LEU A 22 26.77 -15.74 -17.38
CA LEU A 22 27.44 -15.45 -16.11
C LEU A 22 26.52 -15.73 -14.91
N LEU A 23 25.27 -15.25 -14.97
CA LEU A 23 24.27 -15.48 -13.93
C LEU A 23 23.95 -16.97 -13.80
N ALA A 24 23.76 -17.69 -14.91
CA ALA A 24 23.51 -19.13 -14.89
C ALA A 24 24.69 -19.92 -14.29
N TRP A 25 25.93 -19.50 -14.56
CA TRP A 25 27.11 -20.09 -13.91
C TRP A 25 27.11 -19.85 -12.40
N ARG A 26 26.86 -18.61 -11.96
CA ARG A 26 26.73 -18.25 -10.54
C ARG A 26 25.64 -19.08 -9.86
N ASP A 27 24.49 -19.24 -10.50
CA ASP A 27 23.35 -19.95 -9.93
C ASP A 27 23.66 -21.44 -9.75
N ARG A 28 24.34 -22.07 -10.72
CA ARG A 28 24.87 -23.45 -10.58
C ARG A 28 25.83 -23.58 -9.40
N LEU A 29 26.71 -22.59 -9.18
CA LEU A 29 27.61 -22.58 -8.02
C LEU A 29 26.84 -22.44 -6.70
N LEU A 30 25.88 -21.52 -6.60
CA LEU A 30 25.07 -21.32 -5.38
C LEU A 30 24.18 -22.54 -5.07
N ALA A 31 23.72 -23.25 -6.11
CA ALA A 31 22.96 -24.49 -6.01
C ALA A 31 23.82 -25.70 -5.57
N SER A 32 25.15 -25.66 -5.75
CA SER A 32 26.06 -26.74 -5.37
C SER A 32 26.16 -26.94 -3.86
N ARG A 33 25.95 -28.18 -3.40
CA ARG A 33 26.16 -28.58 -1.99
C ARG A 33 27.63 -28.41 -1.56
N ALA A 34 28.57 -28.73 -2.45
CA ALA A 34 30.01 -28.62 -2.17
C ALA A 34 30.42 -27.16 -1.96
N PHE A 35 29.96 -26.26 -2.84
CA PHE A 35 30.22 -24.83 -2.72
C PHE A 35 29.60 -24.24 -1.45
N ARG A 36 28.35 -24.60 -1.11
CA ARG A 36 27.72 -24.15 0.15
C ARG A 36 28.49 -24.60 1.39
N ARG A 37 28.96 -25.85 1.44
CA ARG A 37 29.78 -26.36 2.55
C ARG A 37 31.10 -25.61 2.67
N TRP A 38 31.80 -25.40 1.56
CA TRP A 38 33.02 -24.61 1.51
C TRP A 38 32.79 -23.16 1.98
N ALA A 39 31.76 -22.50 1.45
CA ALA A 39 31.43 -21.11 1.79
C ALA A 39 31.02 -20.93 3.26
N GLN A 40 30.36 -21.93 3.86
CA GLN A 40 30.07 -21.96 5.30
C GLN A 40 31.31 -22.29 6.14
N GLY A 41 32.27 -23.05 5.60
CA GLY A 41 33.52 -23.42 6.26
C GLY A 41 34.53 -22.27 6.33
N SER A 42 34.59 -21.42 5.30
CA SER A 42 35.56 -20.32 5.22
C SER A 42 35.20 -19.11 6.11
N VAL A 43 36.18 -18.57 6.83
CA VAL A 43 36.02 -17.42 7.74
C VAL A 43 35.53 -16.16 7.01
N LEU A 44 35.98 -15.94 5.77
CA LEU A 44 35.65 -14.73 5.00
C LEU A 44 34.24 -14.76 4.40
N THR A 45 33.74 -15.93 4.03
CA THR A 45 32.45 -16.07 3.32
C THR A 45 31.31 -16.54 4.23
N ARG A 46 31.61 -17.08 5.42
CA ARG A 46 30.62 -17.65 6.34
C ARG A 46 29.56 -16.65 6.78
N TRP A 47 29.90 -15.38 7.00
CA TRP A 47 28.90 -14.36 7.36
C TRP A 47 27.91 -14.09 6.22
N ILE A 48 28.39 -13.98 4.97
CA ILE A 48 27.52 -13.82 3.78
C ILE A 48 26.62 -15.04 3.63
N ALA A 49 27.19 -16.24 3.73
CA ALA A 49 26.45 -17.50 3.63
C ALA A 49 25.37 -17.60 4.71
N ARG A 50 25.68 -17.26 5.97
CA ARG A 50 24.71 -17.22 7.08
C ARG A 50 23.62 -16.18 6.87
N ARG A 51 23.96 -14.96 6.43
CA ARG A 51 22.99 -13.90 6.16
C ARG A 51 22.02 -14.30 5.04
N ARG A 52 22.52 -14.85 3.94
CA ARG A 52 21.67 -15.33 2.82
C ARG A 52 20.80 -16.50 3.25
N ALA A 53 21.32 -17.44 4.04
CA ALA A 53 20.52 -18.53 4.59
C ALA A 53 19.39 -18.00 5.48
N ALA A 54 19.69 -17.06 6.39
CA ALA A 54 18.68 -16.42 7.23
C ALA A 54 17.59 -15.74 6.41
N GLN A 55 17.95 -14.99 5.35
CA GLN A 55 16.98 -14.36 4.44
C GLN A 55 16.05 -15.36 3.75
N VAL A 56 16.54 -16.55 3.38
CA VAL A 56 15.69 -17.60 2.81
C VAL A 56 14.77 -18.19 3.88
N PHE A 57 15.26 -18.44 5.09
CA PHE A 57 14.42 -18.91 6.19
C PHE A 57 13.38 -17.87 6.60
N ASP A 58 13.69 -16.57 6.53
CA ASP A 58 12.71 -15.49 6.75
C ASP A 58 11.57 -15.54 5.72
N LEU A 59 11.84 -15.90 4.47
CA LEU A 59 10.79 -16.10 3.46
C LEU A 59 9.95 -17.35 3.76
N VAL A 60 10.59 -18.45 4.16
CA VAL A 60 9.89 -19.71 4.51
C VAL A 60 8.99 -19.52 5.73
N ALA A 61 9.45 -18.79 6.75
CA ALA A 61 8.72 -18.56 7.99
C ALA A 61 7.87 -17.29 7.96
N GLY A 62 7.99 -16.46 6.91
CA GLY A 62 7.40 -15.13 6.83
C GLY A 62 5.89 -15.13 7.00
N PHE A 63 5.19 -16.15 6.49
CA PHE A 63 3.74 -16.28 6.70
C PHE A 63 3.40 -16.39 8.19
N VAL A 64 4.19 -17.10 9.00
CA VAL A 64 4.00 -17.20 10.46
C VAL A 64 4.30 -15.85 11.12
N TYR A 65 5.35 -15.16 10.69
CA TYR A 65 5.72 -13.85 11.25
C TYR A 65 4.61 -12.82 11.06
N SER A 66 3.98 -12.82 9.89
CA SER A 66 2.84 -11.95 9.61
C SER A 66 1.59 -12.32 10.43
N GLN A 67 1.38 -13.61 10.76
CA GLN A 67 0.32 -14.02 11.69
C GLN A 67 0.58 -13.58 13.13
N VAL A 68 1.84 -13.59 13.59
CA VAL A 68 2.21 -13.06 14.91
C VAL A 68 1.89 -11.56 14.99
N LEU A 69 2.25 -10.81 13.94
CA LEU A 69 1.91 -9.39 13.83
C LEU A 69 0.38 -9.18 13.87
N LEU A 70 -0.37 -9.94 13.08
CA LEU A 70 -1.84 -9.86 13.07
C LEU A 70 -2.44 -10.14 14.45
N ALA A 71 -1.98 -11.17 15.14
CA ALA A 71 -2.45 -11.50 16.49
C ALA A 71 -2.18 -10.35 17.48
N CYS A 72 -1.00 -9.71 17.43
CA CYS A 72 -0.70 -8.54 18.24
C CYS A 72 -1.64 -7.36 17.95
N VAL A 73 -1.99 -7.13 16.69
CA VAL A 73 -2.95 -6.08 16.29
C VAL A 73 -4.36 -6.40 16.77
N GLN A 74 -4.85 -7.62 16.58
CA GLN A 74 -6.19 -8.05 17.03
C GLN A 74 -6.35 -7.96 18.55
N LEU A 75 -5.30 -8.30 19.30
CA LEU A 75 -5.25 -8.18 20.76
C LEU A 75 -5.02 -6.74 21.24
N ARG A 76 -4.85 -5.79 20.31
CA ARG A 76 -4.49 -4.39 20.59
C ARG A 76 -3.29 -4.28 21.52
N ALA A 77 -2.32 -5.18 21.36
CA ALA A 77 -1.18 -5.31 22.25
C ALA A 77 -0.32 -4.05 22.25
N PHE A 78 -0.18 -3.40 21.10
CA PHE A 78 0.63 -2.19 20.95
C PHE A 78 0.02 -0.99 21.70
N ASP A 79 -1.26 -0.69 21.47
CA ASP A 79 -1.99 0.37 22.18
C ASP A 79 -1.93 0.17 23.70
N LEU A 80 -2.21 -1.06 24.15
CA LEU A 80 -2.25 -1.42 25.56
C LEU A 80 -0.88 -1.21 26.22
N LEU A 81 0.20 -1.65 25.58
CA LEU A 81 1.55 -1.49 26.13
C LEU A 81 2.07 -0.06 26.01
N LEU A 82 1.52 0.75 25.10
CA LEU A 82 1.79 2.18 25.05
C LEU A 82 1.10 2.91 26.21
N SER A 83 -0.16 2.60 26.50
CA SER A 83 -0.94 3.28 27.54
C SER A 83 -0.57 2.82 28.94
N ASP A 84 -0.44 1.51 29.16
CA ASP A 84 -0.35 0.91 30.49
C ASP A 84 1.09 0.54 30.87
N GLY A 85 2.04 0.80 29.96
CA GLY A 85 3.44 0.42 30.09
C GLY A 85 3.67 -1.10 30.03
N PRO A 86 4.90 -1.58 30.34
CA PRO A 86 5.22 -2.99 30.23
C PRO A 86 4.34 -3.89 31.12
N GLN A 87 3.92 -5.06 30.65
CA GLN A 87 3.02 -5.96 31.39
C GLN A 87 3.64 -7.35 31.57
N THR A 88 3.24 -8.09 32.60
CA THR A 88 3.64 -9.50 32.78
C THR A 88 2.82 -10.39 31.86
N ALA A 89 3.34 -11.59 31.53
CA ALA A 89 2.59 -12.56 30.74
C ALA A 89 1.26 -12.97 31.42
N ALA A 90 1.23 -13.07 32.76
CA ALA A 90 0.03 -13.41 33.52
C ALA A 90 -1.07 -12.33 33.42
N ALA A 91 -0.69 -11.05 33.56
CA ALA A 91 -1.64 -9.94 33.42
C ALA A 91 -2.22 -9.86 32.01
N LEU A 92 -1.37 -10.04 31.00
CA LEU A 92 -1.79 -10.07 29.60
C LEU A 92 -2.67 -11.27 29.27
N ALA A 93 -2.35 -12.46 29.81
CA ALA A 93 -3.16 -13.66 29.63
C ALA A 93 -4.57 -13.48 30.17
N GLN A 94 -4.71 -12.88 31.37
CA GLN A 94 -6.01 -12.56 31.96
C GLN A 94 -6.79 -11.56 31.09
N ARG A 95 -6.13 -10.49 30.64
CA ARG A 95 -6.79 -9.43 29.86
C ARG A 95 -7.20 -9.87 28.45
N TRP A 96 -6.37 -10.67 27.79
CA TRP A 96 -6.66 -11.24 26.48
C TRP A 96 -7.52 -12.50 26.53
N GLN A 97 -7.82 -13.00 27.74
CA GLN A 97 -8.55 -14.26 27.94
C GLN A 97 -7.91 -15.44 27.20
N LEU A 98 -6.58 -15.50 27.20
CA LEU A 98 -5.80 -16.55 26.58
C LEU A 98 -5.12 -17.43 27.64
N PRO A 99 -4.93 -18.73 27.39
CA PRO A 99 -4.11 -19.57 28.27
C PRO A 99 -2.71 -18.99 28.44
N LEU A 100 -2.18 -19.00 29.67
CA LEU A 100 -0.87 -18.42 29.98
C LEU A 100 0.24 -18.93 29.05
N ALA A 101 0.30 -20.24 28.80
CA ALA A 101 1.30 -20.84 27.90
C ALA A 101 1.18 -20.34 26.44
N ALA A 102 -0.03 -20.07 25.97
CA ALA A 102 -0.26 -19.51 24.63
C ALA A 102 0.18 -18.04 24.57
N THR A 103 -0.16 -17.26 25.60
CA THR A 103 0.29 -15.87 25.76
C THR A 103 1.81 -15.78 25.79
N GLU A 104 2.49 -16.60 26.60
CA GLU A 104 3.95 -16.63 26.65
C GLU A 104 4.58 -16.98 25.29
N ARG A 105 3.99 -17.91 24.54
CA ARG A 105 4.45 -18.25 23.20
C ARG A 105 4.33 -17.06 22.25
N LEU A 106 3.19 -16.38 22.25
CA LEU A 106 2.99 -15.19 21.42
C LEU A 106 3.98 -14.07 21.80
N LEU A 107 4.15 -13.80 23.09
CA LEU A 107 5.06 -12.78 23.59
C LEU A 107 6.51 -13.07 23.20
N ARG A 108 6.98 -14.31 23.36
CA ARG A 108 8.33 -14.70 22.93
C ARG A 108 8.51 -14.55 21.42
N ALA A 109 7.52 -14.94 20.63
CA ALA A 109 7.54 -14.78 19.17
C ALA A 109 7.60 -13.29 18.77
N ALA A 110 6.74 -12.46 19.38
CA ALA A 110 6.71 -11.03 19.12
C ALA A 110 8.00 -10.32 19.56
N VAL A 111 8.65 -10.78 20.63
CA VAL A 111 9.98 -10.32 21.05
C VAL A 111 11.06 -10.72 20.03
N ALA A 112 11.04 -11.96 19.54
CA ALA A 112 11.98 -12.43 18.52
C ALA A 112 11.85 -11.62 17.21
N LEU A 113 10.63 -11.21 16.87
CA LEU A 113 10.33 -10.33 15.73
C LEU A 113 10.51 -8.83 16.05
N ARG A 114 10.93 -8.47 17.27
CA ARG A 114 11.13 -7.09 17.74
C ARG A 114 9.88 -6.21 17.69
N LEU A 115 8.70 -6.83 17.58
CA LEU A 115 7.40 -6.18 17.76
C LEU A 115 7.23 -5.79 19.22
N LEU A 116 7.63 -6.68 20.13
CA LEU A 116 7.70 -6.44 21.56
C LEU A 116 9.16 -6.50 22.04
N GLN A 117 9.38 -6.13 23.29
CA GLN A 117 10.68 -6.21 23.95
C GLN A 117 10.52 -6.78 25.36
N ALA A 118 11.33 -7.77 25.70
CA ALA A 118 11.45 -8.27 27.07
C ALA A 118 12.07 -7.18 27.96
N ARG A 119 11.54 -7.05 29.17
CA ARG A 119 11.91 -6.07 30.20
C ARG A 119 12.27 -6.82 31.50
N PRO A 120 12.95 -6.17 32.45
CA PRO A 120 13.20 -6.76 33.77
C PRO A 120 11.91 -7.24 34.44
N ASN A 121 12.05 -8.23 35.32
CA ASN A 121 10.96 -8.84 36.10
C ASN A 121 9.89 -9.53 35.23
N ASP A 122 10.31 -10.23 34.17
CA ASP A 122 9.43 -10.98 33.24
C ASP A 122 8.28 -10.14 32.65
N ARG A 123 8.56 -8.86 32.40
CA ARG A 123 7.64 -7.94 31.74
C ARG A 123 7.94 -7.81 30.25
N PHE A 124 6.93 -7.39 29.49
CA PHE A 124 6.99 -7.19 28.06
C PHE A 124 6.48 -5.79 27.75
N GLY A 125 7.22 -5.02 26.96
CA GLY A 125 6.80 -3.70 26.49
C GLY A 125 6.93 -3.58 24.97
N LEU A 126 6.69 -2.38 24.45
CA LEU A 126 6.87 -2.11 23.03
C LEU A 126 8.31 -2.36 22.58
N GLY A 127 8.43 -3.05 21.45
CA GLY A 127 9.66 -3.21 20.71
C GLY A 127 9.79 -2.16 19.61
N PRO A 128 10.99 -2.02 19.00
CA PRO A 128 11.26 -0.99 18.01
C PRO A 128 10.43 -1.11 16.73
N LEU A 129 9.93 -2.32 16.38
CA LEU A 129 9.05 -2.51 15.22
C LEU A 129 7.56 -2.45 15.59
N GLY A 130 7.19 -2.61 16.86
CA GLY A 130 5.82 -2.46 17.34
C GLY A 130 5.45 -1.03 17.74
N ALA A 131 6.42 -0.21 18.12
CA ALA A 131 6.17 1.17 18.53
C ALA A 131 5.50 2.04 17.44
N PRO A 132 5.91 1.98 16.15
CA PRO A 132 5.21 2.71 15.09
C PRO A 132 3.75 2.26 14.91
N LEU A 133 3.45 0.98 15.15
CA LEU A 133 2.10 0.42 15.04
C LEU A 133 1.17 0.89 16.17
N ALA A 134 1.71 1.28 17.33
CA ALA A 134 0.92 1.83 18.43
C ALA A 134 0.48 3.28 18.17
N GLY A 135 1.27 4.03 17.40
CA GLY A 135 1.01 5.44 17.08
C GLY A 135 0.26 5.65 15.76
N ASP A 136 -0.01 4.57 15.01
CA ASP A 136 -0.51 4.65 13.64
C ASP A 136 -1.67 3.67 13.41
N ALA A 137 -2.89 4.21 13.54
CA ALA A 137 -4.12 3.47 13.28
C ALA A 137 -4.21 2.97 11.82
N GLY A 138 -3.56 3.65 10.87
CA GLY A 138 -3.52 3.26 9.46
C GLY A 138 -2.74 1.98 9.22
N LEU A 139 -1.56 1.86 9.84
CA LEU A 139 -0.77 0.63 9.75
C LEU A 139 -1.46 -0.55 10.45
N ALA A 140 -2.05 -0.34 11.62
CA ALA A 140 -2.82 -1.37 12.32
C ALA A 140 -4.06 -1.81 11.51
N ALA A 141 -4.77 -0.84 10.90
CA ALA A 141 -5.86 -1.14 9.98
C ALA A 141 -5.33 -1.96 8.80
N MET A 142 -4.28 -1.53 8.12
CA MET A 142 -3.68 -2.26 6.99
C MET A 142 -3.39 -3.73 7.36
N VAL A 143 -2.75 -3.99 8.50
CA VAL A 143 -2.50 -5.36 8.99
C VAL A 143 -3.80 -6.15 9.17
N SER A 144 -4.82 -5.55 9.78
CA SER A 144 -6.10 -6.22 10.07
C SER A 144 -6.79 -6.75 8.80
N HIS A 145 -6.62 -6.07 7.67
CA HIS A 145 -7.24 -6.44 6.38
C HIS A 145 -6.53 -7.56 5.64
N HIS A 146 -5.31 -7.91 6.05
CA HIS A 146 -4.57 -9.02 5.42
C HIS A 146 -5.31 -10.35 5.58
N ALA A 147 -6.26 -10.49 6.52
CA ALA A 147 -7.12 -11.66 6.64
C ALA A 147 -7.86 -12.03 5.33
N ALA A 148 -8.29 -11.05 4.55
CA ALA A 148 -8.90 -11.29 3.24
C ALA A 148 -7.86 -11.77 2.23
N LEU A 149 -6.75 -11.05 2.12
CA LEU A 149 -5.64 -11.38 1.22
C LEU A 149 -5.02 -12.75 1.52
N TYR A 150 -4.91 -13.16 2.80
CA TYR A 150 -4.38 -14.47 3.18
C TYR A 150 -5.20 -15.63 2.60
N ARG A 151 -6.52 -15.46 2.44
CA ARG A 151 -7.38 -16.48 1.83
C ARG A 151 -7.08 -16.59 0.34
N ASP A 152 -6.90 -15.47 -0.35
CA ASP A 152 -6.55 -15.46 -1.78
C ASP A 152 -5.13 -16.03 -2.01
N LEU A 153 -4.20 -15.74 -1.11
CA LEU A 153 -2.82 -16.25 -1.16
C LEU A 153 -2.67 -17.73 -0.74
N ALA A 154 -3.75 -18.40 -0.32
CA ALA A 154 -3.71 -19.83 0.00
C ALA A 154 -3.45 -20.69 -1.26
N ASP A 155 -3.85 -20.21 -2.44
CA ASP A 155 -3.50 -20.80 -3.74
C ASP A 155 -2.91 -19.73 -4.68
N PRO A 156 -1.61 -19.41 -4.55
CA PRO A 156 -0.98 -18.37 -5.36
C PRO A 156 -0.92 -18.72 -6.85
N LEU A 157 -0.93 -20.01 -7.21
CA LEU A 157 -0.94 -20.43 -8.61
C LEU A 157 -2.33 -20.33 -9.23
N GLY A 158 -3.38 -20.64 -8.47
CA GLY A 158 -4.77 -20.36 -8.85
C GLY A 158 -4.98 -18.86 -9.06
N LEU A 159 -4.51 -18.02 -8.14
CA LEU A 159 -4.57 -16.57 -8.25
C LEU A 159 -3.90 -16.06 -9.55
N LEU A 160 -2.69 -16.54 -9.86
CA LEU A 160 -1.96 -16.17 -11.09
C LEU A 160 -2.62 -16.65 -12.38
N LYS A 161 -3.43 -17.71 -12.33
CA LYS A 161 -4.21 -18.20 -13.48
C LYS A 161 -5.53 -17.45 -13.68
N GLY A 162 -5.92 -16.61 -12.72
CA GLY A 162 -7.23 -16.00 -12.69
C GLY A 162 -8.34 -16.94 -12.17
N ASP A 163 -7.98 -18.04 -11.52
CA ASP A 163 -8.92 -18.95 -10.84
C ASP A 163 -9.39 -18.28 -9.53
N THR A 164 -10.15 -17.18 -9.63
CA THR A 164 -10.55 -16.31 -8.51
C THR A 164 -11.68 -16.87 -7.65
N ALA A 165 -11.86 -18.20 -7.65
CA ALA A 165 -12.95 -18.89 -6.95
C ALA A 165 -12.98 -18.68 -5.41
N ALA A 166 -11.98 -18.01 -4.84
CA ALA A 166 -11.87 -17.71 -3.41
C ALA A 166 -11.96 -16.21 -3.05
N GLY A 167 -12.38 -15.34 -3.98
CA GLY A 167 -12.34 -13.86 -3.94
C GLY A 167 -12.62 -13.18 -2.59
N GLY A 168 -11.66 -13.24 -1.67
CA GLY A 168 -11.76 -12.68 -0.35
C GLY A 168 -11.59 -11.18 -0.39
N LEU A 169 -10.55 -10.72 -1.10
CA LEU A 169 -10.24 -9.31 -1.25
C LEU A 169 -11.12 -8.62 -2.30
N ALA A 170 -11.35 -9.26 -3.45
CA ALA A 170 -12.24 -8.72 -4.49
C ALA A 170 -13.69 -8.51 -4.00
N ALA A 171 -14.24 -9.43 -3.20
CA ALA A 171 -15.59 -9.26 -2.62
C ALA A 171 -15.65 -8.26 -1.46
N TYR A 172 -14.53 -8.06 -0.77
CA TYR A 172 -14.38 -7.03 0.25
C TYR A 172 -14.25 -5.63 -0.36
N TRP A 173 -13.84 -5.55 -1.62
CA TRP A 173 -13.68 -4.31 -2.34
C TRP A 173 -14.91 -4.03 -3.21
N PRO A 174 -15.92 -3.32 -2.70
CA PRO A 174 -17.22 -3.19 -3.37
C PRO A 174 -17.09 -2.52 -4.75
N TYR A 175 -16.07 -1.66 -4.93
CA TYR A 175 -15.80 -1.02 -6.22
C TYR A 175 -15.07 -1.91 -7.25
N ALA A 176 -14.53 -3.07 -6.85
CA ALA A 176 -13.66 -3.90 -7.69
C ALA A 176 -14.43 -4.88 -8.58
N GLY A 177 -15.71 -5.10 -8.28
CA GLY A 177 -16.61 -5.88 -9.11
C GLY A 177 -17.18 -5.10 -10.29
N THR A 178 -17.88 -5.82 -11.17
CA THR A 178 -18.73 -5.28 -12.26
C THR A 178 -20.03 -4.63 -11.75
N GLN A 179 -20.17 -4.45 -10.44
CA GLN A 179 -21.38 -3.88 -9.85
C GLN A 179 -21.35 -2.36 -10.03
N THR A 180 -22.47 -1.81 -10.47
CA THR A 180 -22.72 -0.38 -10.49
C THR A 180 -22.51 0.18 -9.08
N PRO A 181 -21.80 1.31 -8.91
CA PRO A 181 -21.56 1.92 -7.59
C PRO A 181 -22.83 2.10 -6.74
N ASP A 182 -23.99 2.24 -7.38
CA ASP A 182 -25.30 2.40 -6.76
C ASP A 182 -25.84 1.15 -6.06
N ASP A 183 -25.33 -0.05 -6.37
CA ASP A 183 -25.81 -1.33 -5.82
C ASP A 183 -25.02 -1.80 -4.58
N LEU A 184 -24.08 -0.99 -4.09
CA LEU A 184 -23.18 -1.37 -3.01
C LEU A 184 -23.80 -1.10 -1.64
N PRO A 185 -23.84 -2.09 -0.72
CA PRO A 185 -24.33 -1.88 0.63
C PRO A 185 -23.54 -0.76 1.35
N ALA A 186 -24.25 0.21 1.91
CA ALA A 186 -23.66 1.41 2.53
C ALA A 186 -22.68 1.09 3.67
N ASP A 187 -22.88 -0.01 4.38
CA ASP A 187 -21.99 -0.52 5.44
C ASP A 187 -20.63 -0.98 4.89
N ARG A 188 -20.61 -1.64 3.72
CA ARG A 188 -19.35 -2.05 3.07
C ARG A 188 -18.58 -0.87 2.50
N VAL A 189 -19.29 0.10 1.92
CA VAL A 189 -18.71 1.36 1.44
C VAL A 189 -18.10 2.14 2.61
N ALA A 190 -18.78 2.23 3.75
CA ALA A 190 -18.28 2.93 4.93
C ALA A 190 -17.04 2.25 5.52
N ALA A 191 -17.03 0.92 5.67
CA ALA A 191 -15.88 0.18 6.19
C ALA A 191 -14.63 0.36 5.31
N TYR A 192 -14.82 0.33 3.99
CA TYR A 192 -13.74 0.59 3.03
C TYR A 192 -13.23 2.04 3.09
N SER A 193 -14.14 3.02 3.04
CA SER A 193 -13.80 4.44 3.09
C SER A 193 -13.04 4.79 4.36
N GLN A 194 -13.41 4.19 5.49
CA GLN A 194 -12.69 4.32 6.76
C GLN A 194 -11.29 3.70 6.72
N LEU A 195 -11.11 2.56 6.07
CA LEU A 195 -9.80 1.94 5.89
C LEU A 195 -8.86 2.80 5.03
N MET A 196 -9.35 3.26 3.87
CA MET A 196 -8.56 4.12 2.99
C MET A 196 -8.17 5.41 3.72
N ALA A 197 -9.14 6.02 4.41
CA ALA A 197 -8.92 7.19 5.23
C ALA A 197 -7.93 6.95 6.38
N ALA A 198 -7.90 5.76 7.00
CA ALA A 198 -6.95 5.47 8.08
C ALA A 198 -5.50 5.45 7.58
N SER A 199 -5.26 5.01 6.34
CA SER A 199 -3.92 5.01 5.72
C SER A 199 -3.54 6.32 5.02
N GLN A 200 -4.51 7.22 4.80
CA GLN A 200 -4.33 8.48 4.07
C GLN A 200 -3.47 9.53 4.81
N PRO A 201 -3.46 9.65 6.16
CA PRO A 201 -2.63 10.61 6.90
C PRO A 201 -1.14 10.57 6.53
N LEU A 202 -0.54 9.38 6.45
CA LEU A 202 0.87 9.21 6.14
C LEU A 202 1.21 9.70 4.73
N VAL A 203 0.36 9.35 3.76
CA VAL A 203 0.51 9.78 2.37
C VAL A 203 0.30 11.30 2.28
N ALA A 204 -0.75 11.81 2.93
CA ALA A 204 -1.07 13.23 2.95
C ALA A 204 0.08 14.08 3.53
N GLU A 205 0.65 13.66 4.67
CA GLU A 205 1.78 14.36 5.29
C GLU A 205 3.00 14.40 4.38
N GLN A 206 3.34 13.28 3.75
CA GLN A 206 4.47 13.22 2.82
C GLN A 206 4.27 14.10 1.59
N VAL A 207 3.07 14.07 1.03
CA VAL A 207 2.72 14.87 -0.15
C VAL A 207 2.77 16.36 0.19
N LEU A 208 2.20 16.78 1.31
CA LEU A 208 2.20 18.18 1.74
C LEU A 208 3.61 18.68 2.13
N GLN A 209 4.47 17.82 2.67
CA GLN A 209 5.89 18.14 2.90
C GLN A 209 6.68 18.27 1.60
N ALA A 210 6.44 17.36 0.64
CA ALA A 210 7.11 17.37 -0.65
C ALA A 210 6.64 18.53 -1.55
N TYR A 211 5.41 19.00 -1.36
CA TYR A 211 4.77 20.00 -2.20
C TYR A 211 3.86 20.96 -1.42
N PRO A 212 4.39 22.09 -0.95
CA PRO A 212 3.60 23.11 -0.27
C PRO A 212 2.51 23.71 -1.19
N LEU A 213 1.27 23.76 -0.69
CA LEU A 213 0.10 24.17 -1.48
C LEU A 213 -0.19 25.67 -1.45
N ILE A 214 0.63 26.47 -0.75
CA ILE A 214 0.38 27.90 -0.50
C ILE A 214 0.25 28.75 -1.78
N ARG A 215 0.82 28.28 -2.90
CA ARG A 215 0.76 28.95 -4.21
C ARG A 215 -0.57 28.77 -4.94
N HIS A 216 -1.38 27.81 -4.52
CA HIS A 216 -2.62 27.41 -5.20
C HIS A 216 -3.85 28.03 -4.55
N ARG A 217 -4.90 28.19 -5.34
CA ARG A 217 -6.18 28.79 -4.94
C ARG A 217 -7.34 27.81 -5.03
N ARG A 218 -7.31 26.85 -5.96
CA ARG A 218 -8.41 25.93 -6.25
C ARG A 218 -7.88 24.52 -6.45
N LEU A 219 -7.97 23.70 -5.40
CA LEU A 219 -7.61 22.29 -5.44
C LEU A 219 -8.86 21.44 -5.73
N LEU A 220 -8.75 20.54 -6.69
CA LEU A 220 -9.71 19.46 -6.91
C LEU A 220 -9.05 18.12 -6.54
N ASP A 221 -9.55 17.47 -5.49
CA ASP A 221 -9.12 16.15 -5.03
C ASP A 221 -10.04 15.08 -5.61
N VAL A 222 -9.60 14.44 -6.69
CA VAL A 222 -10.39 13.41 -7.38
C VAL A 222 -10.15 12.07 -6.72
N GLY A 223 -11.21 11.36 -6.33
CA GLY A 223 -11.11 10.16 -5.49
C GLY A 223 -10.62 10.47 -4.07
N GLY A 224 -10.91 11.67 -3.56
CA GLY A 224 -10.42 12.16 -2.26
C GLY A 224 -11.04 11.46 -1.05
N GLY A 225 -12.00 10.56 -1.26
CA GLY A 225 -12.69 9.80 -0.23
C GLY A 225 -13.48 10.70 0.71
N ILE A 226 -13.39 10.41 2.01
CA ILE A 226 -14.06 11.19 3.06
C ILE A 226 -13.34 12.50 3.41
N GLY A 227 -12.38 12.95 2.58
CA GLY A 227 -11.78 14.28 2.66
C GLY A 227 -10.67 14.45 3.70
N GLU A 228 -9.96 13.40 4.13
CA GLU A 228 -8.79 13.54 5.04
C GLU A 228 -7.71 14.43 4.43
N PHE A 229 -7.32 14.17 3.18
CA PHE A 229 -6.31 14.97 2.51
C PHE A 229 -6.80 16.41 2.30
N ALA A 230 -8.04 16.58 1.83
CA ALA A 230 -8.67 17.89 1.66
C ALA A 230 -8.63 18.74 2.93
N CYS A 231 -8.99 18.19 4.08
CA CYS A 231 -8.91 18.89 5.36
C CYS A 231 -7.48 19.35 5.69
N ARG A 232 -6.48 18.48 5.47
CA ARG A 232 -5.06 18.79 5.73
C ARG A 232 -4.54 19.84 4.76
N ALA A 233 -4.89 19.73 3.47
CA ALA A 233 -4.57 20.69 2.45
C ALA A 233 -5.11 22.10 2.80
N ALA A 234 -6.40 22.19 3.13
CA ALA A 234 -7.06 23.45 3.49
C ALA A 234 -6.51 24.12 4.77
N ARG A 235 -5.98 23.31 5.70
CA ARG A 235 -5.26 23.79 6.90
C ARG A 235 -3.86 24.30 6.57
N SER A 236 -3.14 23.59 5.71
CA SER A 236 -1.78 23.96 5.29
C SER A 236 -1.73 25.23 4.43
N ALA A 237 -2.83 25.54 3.73
CA ALA A 237 -2.96 26.70 2.86
C ALA A 237 -4.29 27.44 3.14
N PRO A 238 -4.29 28.48 4.02
CA PRO A 238 -5.50 29.20 4.42
C PRO A 238 -6.26 29.92 3.28
N GLY A 239 -5.59 30.18 2.16
CA GLY A 239 -6.20 30.77 0.96
C GLY A 239 -6.68 29.76 -0.08
N LEU A 240 -6.59 28.47 0.20
CA LEU A 240 -6.98 27.39 -0.71
C LEU A 240 -8.47 27.07 -0.56
N GLN A 241 -9.19 27.00 -1.68
CA GLN A 241 -10.49 26.36 -1.81
C GLN A 241 -10.27 24.92 -2.29
N VAL A 242 -10.97 23.97 -1.68
CA VAL A 242 -10.81 22.54 -1.94
C VAL A 242 -12.15 21.94 -2.33
N GLN A 243 -12.18 21.24 -3.45
CA GLN A 243 -13.31 20.41 -3.85
C GLN A 243 -12.86 18.95 -3.83
N VAL A 244 -13.59 18.08 -3.14
CA VAL A 244 -13.43 16.63 -3.23
C VAL A 244 -14.44 16.12 -4.24
N PHE A 245 -13.99 15.38 -5.25
CA PHE A 245 -14.87 14.69 -6.19
C PHE A 245 -14.79 13.19 -5.95
N ASP A 246 -15.88 12.58 -5.51
CA ASP A 246 -15.95 11.15 -5.21
C ASP A 246 -17.36 10.62 -5.47
N LEU A 247 -17.57 9.32 -5.31
CA LEU A 247 -18.85 8.69 -5.55
C LEU A 247 -19.94 9.26 -4.62
N PRO A 248 -21.21 9.35 -5.08
CA PRO A 248 -22.30 9.93 -4.29
C PRO A 248 -22.44 9.35 -2.88
N GLY A 249 -22.20 8.04 -2.72
CA GLY A 249 -22.24 7.35 -1.43
C GLY A 249 -21.17 7.80 -0.41
N VAL A 250 -20.09 8.45 -0.86
CA VAL A 250 -18.95 8.89 -0.03
C VAL A 250 -19.08 10.36 0.37
N VAL A 251 -19.61 11.19 -0.53
CA VAL A 251 -19.72 12.66 -0.39
C VAL A 251 -20.38 13.09 0.92
N GLY A 252 -21.43 12.40 1.36
CA GLY A 252 -22.12 12.74 2.60
C GLY A 252 -21.22 12.68 3.84
N GLU A 253 -20.25 11.76 3.89
CA GLU A 253 -19.29 11.69 4.99
C GLU A 253 -18.21 12.76 4.89
N ALA A 254 -17.75 13.09 3.68
CA ALA A 254 -16.83 14.19 3.44
C ALA A 254 -17.43 15.54 3.89
N THR A 255 -18.68 15.83 3.52
CA THR A 255 -19.38 17.05 3.94
C THR A 255 -19.49 17.15 5.47
N ARG A 256 -19.92 16.07 6.14
CA ARG A 256 -19.97 16.02 7.62
C ARG A 256 -18.60 16.17 8.27
N ARG A 257 -17.53 15.74 7.60
CA ARG A 257 -16.17 15.98 8.08
C ARG A 257 -15.80 17.46 7.97
N PHE A 258 -16.05 18.10 6.83
CA PHE A 258 -15.77 19.53 6.66
C PHE A 258 -16.51 20.39 7.68
N GLU A 259 -17.75 20.05 8.01
CA GLU A 259 -18.52 20.71 9.06
C GLU A 259 -17.87 20.56 10.44
N ARG A 260 -17.56 19.32 10.85
CA ARG A 260 -16.91 19.03 12.15
C ARG A 260 -15.55 19.72 12.29
N GLU A 261 -14.82 19.83 11.19
CA GLU A 261 -13.48 20.42 11.15
C GLU A 261 -13.50 21.95 10.95
N GLY A 262 -14.69 22.56 10.81
CA GLY A 262 -14.86 24.01 10.63
C GLY A 262 -14.38 24.53 9.26
N LEU A 263 -14.41 23.68 8.23
CA LEU A 263 -13.84 23.94 6.90
C LEU A 263 -14.88 24.15 5.79
N SER A 264 -16.18 24.05 6.07
CA SER A 264 -17.26 24.14 5.07
C SER A 264 -17.26 25.43 4.24
N ALA A 265 -16.67 26.53 4.73
CA ALA A 265 -16.56 27.78 3.96
C ALA A 265 -15.55 27.70 2.79
N ARG A 266 -14.67 26.70 2.78
CA ARG A 266 -13.60 26.54 1.78
C ARG A 266 -13.45 25.11 1.26
N CYS A 267 -14.19 24.15 1.82
CA CYS A 267 -14.17 22.75 1.41
C CYS A 267 -15.57 22.31 1.02
N GLU A 268 -15.70 21.72 -0.17
CA GLU A 268 -16.94 21.20 -0.72
C GLU A 268 -16.71 19.77 -1.23
N ALA A 269 -17.73 18.91 -1.13
CA ALA A 269 -17.70 17.57 -1.71
C ALA A 269 -18.75 17.46 -2.81
N VAL A 270 -18.36 16.95 -3.97
CA VAL A 270 -19.16 16.82 -5.20
C VAL A 270 -19.26 15.36 -5.57
N GLY A 271 -20.49 14.88 -5.83
CA GLY A 271 -20.78 13.49 -6.14
C GLY A 271 -20.71 13.19 -7.63
N GLY A 272 -19.99 12.14 -8.00
CA GLY A 272 -19.98 11.60 -9.36
C GLY A 272 -19.00 10.44 -9.55
N ASP A 273 -19.10 9.78 -10.70
CA ASP A 273 -18.14 8.77 -11.16
C ASP A 273 -17.18 9.41 -12.15
N PHE A 274 -15.90 9.53 -11.80
CA PHE A 274 -14.89 10.22 -12.62
C PHE A 274 -14.54 9.49 -13.94
N PHE A 275 -15.14 8.32 -14.20
CA PHE A 275 -15.08 7.64 -15.50
C PHE A 275 -16.29 7.91 -16.39
N ARG A 276 -17.35 8.53 -15.85
CA ARG A 276 -18.62 8.75 -16.55
C ARG A 276 -18.99 10.22 -16.61
N ASP A 277 -18.76 10.92 -15.50
CA ASP A 277 -19.18 12.29 -15.27
C ASP A 277 -18.02 13.26 -15.52
N ALA A 278 -18.36 14.49 -15.91
CA ALA A 278 -17.38 15.54 -16.06
C ALA A 278 -16.86 16.00 -14.70
N LEU A 279 -15.54 16.18 -14.60
CA LEU A 279 -14.91 16.73 -13.41
C LEU A 279 -15.18 18.24 -13.28
N PRO A 280 -15.32 18.79 -12.06
CA PRO A 280 -15.42 20.23 -11.83
C PRO A 280 -14.25 21.00 -12.45
N ALA A 281 -14.55 22.04 -13.23
CA ALA A 281 -13.54 22.75 -14.00
C ALA A 281 -12.94 23.97 -13.25
N GLY A 282 -11.71 24.32 -13.65
CA GLY A 282 -11.02 25.56 -13.26
C GLY A 282 -10.13 25.43 -12.01
N ALA A 283 -9.80 24.21 -11.60
CA ALA A 283 -8.80 23.98 -10.57
C ALA A 283 -7.39 24.36 -11.09
N ASP A 284 -6.57 25.01 -10.26
CA ASP A 284 -5.14 25.25 -10.56
C ASP A 284 -4.25 24.10 -10.07
N LEU A 285 -4.80 23.23 -9.22
CA LEU A 285 -4.23 21.96 -8.82
C LEU A 285 -5.29 20.85 -8.83
N VAL A 286 -4.98 19.73 -9.48
CA VAL A 286 -5.73 18.48 -9.29
C VAL A 286 -4.84 17.48 -8.55
N THR A 287 -5.39 16.77 -7.57
CA THR A 287 -4.70 15.68 -6.87
C THR A 287 -5.29 14.32 -7.21
N LEU A 288 -4.41 13.34 -7.40
CA LEU A 288 -4.73 11.92 -7.53
C LEU A 288 -3.87 11.15 -6.52
N LEU A 289 -4.42 10.87 -5.34
CA LEU A 289 -3.69 10.22 -4.25
C LEU A 289 -4.12 8.77 -4.10
N ARG A 290 -3.25 7.83 -4.50
CA ARG A 290 -3.54 6.39 -4.58
C ARG A 290 -4.82 6.06 -5.35
N VAL A 291 -5.11 6.81 -6.41
CA VAL A 291 -6.27 6.58 -7.27
C VAL A 291 -5.89 5.71 -8.45
N VAL A 292 -4.82 6.06 -9.17
CA VAL A 292 -4.51 5.39 -10.44
C VAL A 292 -3.99 3.96 -10.21
N HIS A 293 -3.37 3.69 -9.06
CA HIS A 293 -2.94 2.37 -8.60
C HIS A 293 -4.06 1.30 -8.62
N ASP A 294 -5.32 1.69 -8.44
CA ASP A 294 -6.46 0.75 -8.32
C ASP A 294 -7.14 0.45 -9.66
N HIS A 295 -6.66 1.04 -10.75
CA HIS A 295 -7.30 0.99 -12.06
C HIS A 295 -6.36 0.47 -13.14
N ASP A 296 -6.91 -0.17 -14.17
CA ASP A 296 -6.17 -0.59 -15.36
C ASP A 296 -5.70 0.61 -16.21
N ASP A 297 -4.77 0.35 -17.13
CA ASP A 297 -4.12 1.40 -17.93
C ASP A 297 -5.11 2.23 -18.76
N ALA A 298 -6.14 1.59 -19.33
CA ALA A 298 -7.10 2.29 -20.19
C ALA A 298 -7.95 3.25 -19.38
N ARG A 299 -8.42 2.82 -18.20
CA ARG A 299 -9.16 3.64 -17.25
C ARG A 299 -8.30 4.78 -16.71
N VAL A 300 -7.06 4.50 -16.30
CA VAL A 300 -6.14 5.54 -15.83
C VAL A 300 -5.91 6.59 -16.90
N LEU A 301 -5.64 6.20 -18.14
CA LEU A 301 -5.44 7.14 -19.24
C LEU A 301 -6.68 8.00 -19.51
N HIS A 302 -7.88 7.41 -19.44
CA HIS A 302 -9.14 8.15 -19.52
C HIS A 302 -9.25 9.20 -18.40
N LEU A 303 -8.99 8.80 -17.16
CA LEU A 303 -9.01 9.69 -16.00
C LEU A 303 -7.98 10.83 -16.14
N LEU A 304 -6.75 10.53 -16.55
CA LEU A 304 -5.71 11.54 -16.74
C LEU A 304 -6.13 12.58 -17.80
N ARG A 305 -6.81 12.16 -18.88
CA ARG A 305 -7.37 13.07 -19.89
C ARG A 305 -8.50 13.94 -19.33
N ALA A 306 -9.39 13.38 -18.51
CA ALA A 306 -10.44 14.14 -17.83
C ALA A 306 -9.84 15.19 -16.88
N VAL A 307 -8.82 14.80 -16.10
CA VAL A 307 -8.08 15.71 -15.22
C VAL A 307 -7.40 16.83 -16.03
N ARG A 308 -6.80 16.50 -17.18
CA ARG A 308 -6.19 17.50 -18.07
C ARG A 308 -7.20 18.54 -18.55
N GLN A 309 -8.45 18.15 -18.80
CA GLN A 309 -9.53 19.03 -19.23
C GLN A 309 -10.10 19.89 -18.09
N ALA A 310 -10.10 19.38 -16.86
CA ALA A 310 -10.61 20.07 -15.68
C ALA A 310 -9.67 21.20 -15.19
N LEU A 311 -8.37 21.11 -15.49
CA LEU A 311 -7.36 22.08 -15.09
C LEU A 311 -7.54 23.43 -15.81
N ALA A 312 -7.41 24.51 -15.04
CA ALA A 312 -7.21 25.85 -15.58
C ALA A 312 -5.88 25.95 -16.36
N PRO A 313 -5.74 26.92 -17.29
CA PRO A 313 -4.45 27.20 -17.93
C PRO A 313 -3.34 27.43 -16.91
N GLY A 314 -2.18 26.79 -17.09
CA GLY A 314 -1.07 26.83 -16.13
C GLY A 314 -1.28 25.97 -14.87
N GLY A 315 -2.39 25.24 -14.79
CA GLY A 315 -2.65 24.29 -13.72
C GLY A 315 -1.75 23.05 -13.78
N CYS A 316 -1.69 22.32 -12.68
CA CYS A 316 -0.87 21.13 -12.54
C CYS A 316 -1.61 19.96 -11.87
N LEU A 317 -1.15 18.75 -12.17
CA LEU A 317 -1.57 17.52 -11.53
C LEU A 317 -0.49 17.08 -10.54
N LEU A 318 -0.89 16.79 -9.30
CA LEU A 318 -0.08 16.13 -8.29
C LEU A 318 -0.60 14.70 -8.09
N LEU A 319 0.16 13.74 -8.59
CA LEU A 319 -0.13 12.31 -8.48
C LEU A 319 0.79 11.72 -7.41
N ALA A 320 0.25 11.02 -6.41
CA ALA A 320 1.08 10.36 -5.42
C ALA A 320 0.57 8.99 -5.00
N GLU A 321 1.45 7.98 -5.10
CA GLU A 321 1.16 6.59 -4.78
C GLU A 321 2.46 5.78 -4.64
N PRO A 322 2.42 4.55 -4.10
CA PRO A 322 3.53 3.62 -4.16
C PRO A 322 3.90 3.30 -5.62
N LEU A 323 5.18 3.40 -5.98
CA LEU A 323 5.67 2.99 -7.31
C LEU A 323 6.34 1.62 -7.25
N ALA A 324 6.13 0.82 -8.29
CA ALA A 324 6.63 -0.54 -8.40
C ALA A 324 8.16 -0.63 -8.21
N ASP A 325 8.88 0.28 -8.87
CA ASP A 325 10.35 0.31 -8.94
C ASP A 325 10.98 1.33 -7.99
N THR A 326 10.32 1.62 -6.86
CA THR A 326 10.91 2.53 -5.86
C THR A 326 12.21 1.92 -5.31
N PRO A 327 13.37 2.60 -5.44
CA PRO A 327 14.64 2.06 -4.97
C PRO A 327 14.61 1.73 -3.47
N GLY A 328 14.99 0.50 -3.12
CA GLY A 328 14.96 0.00 -1.73
C GLY A 328 13.57 -0.42 -1.22
N ALA A 329 12.53 -0.27 -2.04
CA ALA A 329 11.15 -0.64 -1.74
C ALA A 329 10.54 -1.57 -2.80
N GLU A 330 11.36 -2.17 -3.66
CA GLU A 330 10.95 -3.00 -4.80
C GLU A 330 10.13 -4.22 -4.35
N ARG A 331 10.40 -4.76 -3.16
CA ARG A 331 9.60 -5.86 -2.58
C ARG A 331 8.17 -5.42 -2.27
N MET A 332 7.99 -4.16 -1.87
CA MET A 332 6.66 -3.62 -1.60
C MET A 332 5.90 -3.40 -2.92
N GLY A 333 6.57 -2.84 -3.92
CA GLY A 333 5.97 -2.62 -5.25
C GLY A 333 5.60 -3.93 -5.96
N HIS A 334 6.59 -4.80 -6.18
CA HIS A 334 6.40 -6.00 -7.01
C HIS A 334 5.77 -7.17 -6.26
N ALA A 335 6.26 -7.49 -5.06
CA ALA A 335 5.80 -8.69 -4.36
C ALA A 335 4.52 -8.44 -3.56
N TYR A 336 4.43 -7.33 -2.82
CA TYR A 336 3.22 -7.02 -2.05
C TYR A 336 2.12 -6.43 -2.94
N PHE A 337 2.32 -5.24 -3.52
CA PHE A 337 1.26 -4.59 -4.31
C PHE A 337 0.91 -5.35 -5.59
N GLY A 338 1.88 -6.00 -6.25
CA GLY A 338 1.60 -6.87 -7.39
C GLY A 338 0.61 -8.00 -7.09
N PHE A 339 0.78 -8.71 -5.97
CA PHE A 339 -0.16 -9.76 -5.56
C PHE A 339 -1.44 -9.21 -4.92
N TYR A 340 -1.34 -8.09 -4.19
CA TYR A 340 -2.50 -7.43 -3.58
C TYR A 340 -3.52 -6.99 -4.64
N LEU A 341 -3.06 -6.28 -5.67
CA LEU A 341 -3.91 -5.79 -6.75
C LEU A 341 -4.44 -6.93 -7.62
N LEU A 342 -3.61 -7.96 -7.86
CA LEU A 342 -4.06 -9.18 -8.52
C LEU A 342 -5.21 -9.85 -7.74
N ALA A 343 -5.09 -9.98 -6.41
CA ALA A 343 -6.14 -10.53 -5.55
C ALA A 343 -7.38 -9.62 -5.46
N MET A 344 -7.21 -8.31 -5.59
CA MET A 344 -8.31 -7.35 -5.72
C MET A 344 -9.04 -7.49 -7.06
N GLY A 345 -8.39 -8.10 -8.07
CA GLY A 345 -8.94 -8.31 -9.41
C GLY A 345 -8.86 -7.09 -10.32
N ARG A 346 -8.19 -6.01 -9.89
CA ARG A 346 -8.02 -4.76 -10.63
C ARG A 346 -6.82 -3.97 -10.11
N GLY A 347 -6.37 -2.99 -10.89
CA GLY A 347 -5.22 -2.15 -10.56
C GLY A 347 -3.91 -2.78 -11.01
N GLU A 348 -2.86 -1.96 -11.04
CA GLU A 348 -1.52 -2.37 -11.48
C GLU A 348 -0.46 -1.52 -10.74
N PRO A 349 0.56 -2.13 -10.11
CA PRO A 349 1.67 -1.37 -9.58
C PRO A 349 2.50 -0.82 -10.74
N ARG A 350 2.60 0.51 -10.86
CA ARG A 350 3.28 1.14 -11.99
C ARG A 350 4.65 1.68 -11.62
N SER A 351 5.56 1.63 -12.59
CA SER A 351 6.85 2.31 -12.51
C SER A 351 6.68 3.81 -12.76
N GLU A 352 7.66 4.60 -12.31
CA GLU A 352 7.72 6.03 -12.64
C GLU A 352 7.72 6.28 -14.15
N ALA A 353 8.49 5.48 -14.90
CA ALA A 353 8.60 5.60 -16.35
C ALA A 353 7.23 5.39 -17.02
N ARG A 354 6.49 4.36 -16.60
CA ARG A 354 5.16 4.08 -17.14
C ARG A 354 4.19 5.22 -16.86
N LEU A 355 4.16 5.75 -15.64
CA LEU A 355 3.30 6.89 -15.32
C LEU A 355 3.67 8.14 -16.12
N ARG A 356 4.96 8.39 -16.36
CA ARG A 356 5.41 9.51 -17.21
C ARG A 356 4.92 9.39 -18.65
N GLU A 357 4.97 8.19 -19.23
CA GLU A 357 4.42 7.92 -20.57
C GLU A 357 2.92 8.21 -20.62
N MET A 358 2.16 7.69 -19.65
CA MET A 358 0.71 7.88 -19.58
C MET A 358 0.33 9.36 -19.38
N LEU A 359 1.09 10.09 -18.55
CA LEU A 359 0.91 11.53 -18.36
C LEU A 359 1.18 12.30 -19.66
N ALA A 360 2.23 11.94 -20.41
CA ALA A 360 2.52 12.53 -21.71
C ALA A 360 1.42 12.24 -22.73
N GLU A 361 0.92 11.01 -22.78
CA GLU A 361 -0.21 10.61 -23.64
C GLU A 361 -1.53 11.33 -23.28
N ALA A 362 -1.71 11.68 -22.01
CA ALA A 362 -2.83 12.47 -21.53
C ALA A 362 -2.68 13.99 -21.79
N GLY A 363 -1.56 14.43 -22.37
CA GLY A 363 -1.33 15.85 -22.72
C GLY A 363 -0.72 16.69 -21.60
N PHE A 364 -0.09 16.06 -20.62
CA PHE A 364 0.79 16.76 -19.66
C PHE A 364 2.22 16.88 -20.19
N ALA A 365 2.91 17.90 -19.73
CA ALA A 365 4.32 18.15 -19.97
C ALA A 365 5.06 18.31 -18.62
N GLN A 366 6.40 18.40 -18.70
CA GLN A 366 7.26 18.72 -17.55
C GLN A 366 7.00 17.89 -16.29
N VAL A 367 6.91 16.57 -16.43
CA VAL A 367 6.72 15.68 -15.29
C VAL A 367 7.99 15.67 -14.44
N ARG A 368 7.89 15.94 -13.14
CA ARG A 368 9.00 15.85 -12.19
C ARG A 368 8.63 15.04 -10.97
N ARG A 369 9.57 14.24 -10.48
CA ARG A 369 9.43 13.54 -9.21
C ARG A 369 9.73 14.51 -8.07
N LEU A 370 8.89 14.46 -7.05
CA LEU A 370 9.09 15.17 -5.81
C LEU A 370 9.72 14.22 -4.78
N ALA A 371 10.67 14.72 -4.00
CA ALA A 371 11.29 13.94 -2.94
C ALA A 371 10.31 13.78 -1.78
N THR A 372 9.96 12.53 -1.46
CA THR A 372 9.15 12.18 -0.28
C THR A 372 10.06 11.58 0.80
N THR A 373 9.68 11.76 2.07
CA THR A 373 10.50 11.33 3.22
C THR A 373 10.50 9.82 3.42
N LEU A 374 9.42 9.11 3.05
CA LEU A 374 9.38 7.64 2.99
C LEU A 374 8.80 7.18 1.64
N PRO A 375 9.64 7.04 0.59
CA PRO A 375 9.21 6.64 -0.75
C PRO A 375 8.45 5.30 -0.81
N LEU A 376 8.63 4.44 0.20
CA LEU A 376 7.91 3.19 0.39
C LEU A 376 6.39 3.39 0.51
N GLN A 377 5.94 4.50 1.12
CA GLN A 377 4.53 4.78 1.38
C GLN A 377 3.88 5.56 0.23
N ALA A 378 4.59 6.53 -0.31
CA ALA A 378 4.20 7.22 -1.54
C ALA A 378 5.42 7.85 -2.21
N SER A 379 5.46 7.80 -3.53
CA SER A 379 6.25 8.73 -4.35
C SER A 379 5.29 9.71 -5.02
N ALA A 380 5.72 10.95 -5.18
CA ALA A 380 4.90 12.00 -5.77
C ALA A 380 5.47 12.48 -7.11
N LEU A 381 4.60 12.65 -8.10
CA LEU A 381 4.88 13.24 -9.41
C LEU A 381 4.06 14.51 -9.56
N LEU A 382 4.71 15.59 -9.96
CA LEU A 382 4.05 16.80 -10.41
C LEU A 382 4.11 16.85 -11.93
N ALA A 383 2.97 16.98 -12.58
CA ALA A 383 2.83 17.10 -14.02
C ALA A 383 2.15 18.42 -14.36
N GLU A 384 2.72 19.19 -15.28
CA GLU A 384 2.23 20.52 -15.64
C GLU A 384 1.55 20.47 -17.00
N THR A 385 0.66 21.43 -17.26
CA THR A 385 0.10 21.60 -18.60
C THR A 385 1.12 22.30 -19.50
N PRO A 386 1.19 21.98 -20.81
CA PRO A 386 1.96 22.79 -21.76
C PRO A 386 1.52 24.25 -21.66
N GLY A 387 2.50 25.16 -21.56
CA GLY A 387 2.27 26.60 -21.42
C GLY A 387 1.71 27.28 -22.65
#